data_AF-A0A839N534-F1
#
_entry.id   AF-A0A839N534-F1
#
_cell.length_a   1.000
_cell.length_b   1.000
_cell.length_c   1.000
_cell.angle_alpha   90.00
_cell.angle_beta   90.00
_cell.angle_gamma   90.00
#
_symmetry.space_group_name_H-M   'P 1'
#
loop_
_entity.id
_entity.type
_entity.pdbx_description
1 polymer ?
#
loop_
_entity_poly.entity_id
_entity_poly.type
_entity_poly.pdbx_seq_one_letter_code
_entity_poly.pdbx_strand_id
1 'polypeptide(L)'
;MALTHDEVIDAAVELLRTHGLADLTMRRLARELQVQPGALYWHVDNKQTLLVQVAGRVLSEITIRGSGSPVTDIRRLAKAIRAAVLPVPDGSDVVALGYALDPDSSPVFGQLRRLVGELAADPGAATDLLVHHVLGSVGDEQNRRLADLPTRGAAAAFDHGLELALAAITATPQPRSAHG
;
A
#
# COMPACT_ATOMS: atom_id res chain seq x y z
N MET A 1 15.43 25.70 12.96
CA MET A 1 14.01 25.36 12.74
C MET A 1 13.75 24.05 13.45
N ALA A 2 12.64 23.89 14.17
CA ALA A 2 12.37 22.64 14.88
C ALA A 2 11.94 21.57 13.85
N LEU A 3 12.48 20.36 13.99
CA LEU A 3 12.08 19.20 13.20
C LEU A 3 10.58 18.94 13.43
N THR A 4 9.85 18.70 12.35
CA THR A 4 8.43 18.36 12.37
C THR A 4 8.20 16.89 12.05
N HIS A 5 7.01 16.39 12.39
CA HIS A 5 6.62 15.01 12.07
C HIS A 5 6.63 14.75 10.56
N ASP A 6 6.01 15.64 9.76
CA ASP A 6 5.97 15.50 8.31
C ASP A 6 7.38 15.50 7.69
N GLU A 7 8.29 16.35 8.16
CA GLU A 7 9.70 16.34 7.70
C GLU A 7 10.40 15.00 7.97
N VAL A 8 10.09 14.34 9.10
CA VAL A 8 10.63 13.00 9.40
C VAL A 8 10.10 11.96 8.43
N ILE A 9 8.79 11.99 8.12
CA ILE A 9 8.17 11.01 7.21
C ILE A 9 8.60 11.25 5.77
N ASP A 10 8.68 12.50 5.33
CA ASP A 10 9.13 12.86 3.98
C ASP A 10 10.59 12.45 3.75
N ALA A 11 11.48 12.71 4.72
CA ALA A 11 12.87 12.25 4.65
C ALA A 11 12.97 10.72 4.67
N ALA A 12 12.09 10.02 5.39
CA ALA A 12 12.05 8.56 5.39
C ALA A 12 11.59 7.98 4.05
N VAL A 13 10.60 8.59 3.40
CA VAL A 13 10.16 8.23 2.04
C VAL A 13 11.29 8.47 1.04
N GLU A 14 12.01 9.59 1.13
CA GLU A 14 13.11 9.89 0.23
C GLU A 14 14.28 8.91 0.41
N LEU A 15 14.59 8.57 1.66
CA LEU A 15 15.61 7.57 1.98
C LEU A 15 15.23 6.18 1.43
N LEU A 16 13.95 5.79 1.49
CA LEU A 16 13.42 4.58 0.85
C LEU A 16 13.58 4.64 -0.68
N ARG A 17 13.19 5.75 -1.30
CA ARG A 17 13.27 5.95 -2.76
C ARG A 17 14.71 5.86 -3.28
N THR A 18 15.67 6.34 -2.51
CA THR A 18 17.08 6.42 -2.93
C THR A 18 17.85 5.13 -2.62
N HIS A 19 17.54 4.45 -1.52
CA HIS A 19 18.38 3.39 -0.99
C HIS A 19 17.67 2.07 -0.65
N GLY A 20 16.33 2.04 -0.75
CA GLY A 20 15.55 0.87 -0.37
C GLY A 20 15.38 0.70 1.14
N LEU A 21 14.60 -0.31 1.51
CA LEU A 21 14.15 -0.59 2.86
C LEU A 21 15.30 -1.02 3.78
N ALA A 22 16.26 -1.80 3.26
CA ALA A 22 17.41 -2.26 4.04
C ALA A 22 18.22 -1.11 4.65
N ASP A 23 18.29 0.01 3.93
CA ASP A 23 19.04 1.19 4.31
C ASP A 23 18.24 2.21 5.11
N LEU A 24 16.90 2.15 5.04
CA LEU A 24 16.01 2.99 5.82
C LEU A 24 16.03 2.57 7.30
N THR A 25 17.02 3.05 8.05
CA THR A 25 17.18 2.82 9.50
C THR A 25 17.00 4.10 10.31
N MET A 26 16.60 4.00 11.59
CA MET A 26 16.44 5.18 12.48
C MET A 26 17.72 6.03 12.54
N ARG A 27 18.87 5.38 12.63
CA ARG A 27 20.18 6.05 12.69
C ARG A 27 20.54 6.76 11.39
N ARG A 28 20.24 6.15 10.23
CA ARG A 28 20.50 6.78 8.92
C ARG A 28 19.56 7.96 8.68
N LEU A 29 18.29 7.81 9.02
CA LEU A 29 17.31 8.88 8.96
C LEU A 29 17.72 10.09 9.81
N ALA A 30 18.18 9.86 11.04
CA ALA A 30 18.66 10.94 11.91
C ALA A 30 19.86 11.67 11.30
N ARG A 31 20.77 10.93 10.67
CA ARG A 31 21.94 11.49 9.97
C ARG A 31 21.52 12.34 8.76
N GLU A 32 20.57 11.85 7.98
CA GLU A 32 20.03 12.55 6.81
C GLU A 32 19.40 13.89 7.22
N LEU A 33 18.63 13.87 8.31
CA LEU A 33 18.01 15.05 8.91
C LEU A 33 18.98 15.91 9.74
N GLN A 34 20.24 15.51 9.85
CA GLN A 34 21.28 16.21 10.65
C GLN A 34 20.89 16.42 12.13
N VAL A 35 20.15 15.47 12.71
CA VAL A 35 19.74 15.47 14.11
C VAL A 35 20.32 14.28 14.88
N GLN A 36 20.26 14.36 16.22
CA GLN A 36 20.58 13.21 17.06
C GLN A 36 19.47 12.14 16.94
N PRO A 37 19.78 10.82 16.99
CA PRO A 37 18.76 9.77 16.92
C PRO A 37 17.65 9.91 17.96
N GLY A 38 17.97 10.41 19.15
CA GLY A 38 17.00 10.72 20.20
C GLY A 38 15.92 11.74 19.78
N ALA A 39 16.23 12.62 18.82
CA ALA A 39 15.29 13.62 18.33
C ALA A 39 14.13 12.99 17.53
N LEU A 40 14.38 11.89 16.82
CA LEU A 40 13.34 11.21 16.03
C LEU A 40 12.24 10.60 16.90
N TYR A 41 12.58 10.16 18.10
CA TYR A 41 11.63 9.51 19.02
C TYR A 41 10.58 10.47 19.61
N TRP A 42 10.75 11.78 19.44
CA TRP A 42 9.68 12.76 19.73
C TRP A 42 8.61 12.80 18.64
N HIS A 43 8.90 12.26 17.45
CA HIS A 43 7.99 12.24 16.31
C HIS A 43 7.47 10.83 16.00
N VAL A 44 8.30 9.80 16.16
CA VAL A 44 7.94 8.41 15.87
C VAL A 44 8.49 7.46 16.94
N ASP A 45 7.60 6.68 17.56
CA ASP A 45 7.96 5.85 18.72
C ASP A 45 9.01 4.79 18.42
N ASN A 46 8.95 4.20 17.23
CA ASN A 46 9.83 3.12 16.82
C ASN A 46 9.84 2.97 15.29
N LYS A 47 10.66 2.01 14.84
CA LYS A 47 10.86 1.73 13.42
C LYS A 47 9.59 1.24 12.73
N GLN A 48 8.79 0.42 13.39
CA GLN A 48 7.55 -0.14 12.84
C GLN A 48 6.51 0.97 12.65
N THR A 49 6.31 1.83 13.65
CA THR A 49 5.42 3.01 13.55
C THR A 49 5.85 3.93 12.40
N LEU A 50 7.16 4.16 12.25
CA LEU A 50 7.69 4.91 11.10
C LEU A 50 7.31 4.24 9.77
N LEU A 51 7.46 2.92 9.64
CA LEU A 51 7.16 2.20 8.39
C LEU A 51 5.65 2.21 8.05
N VAL A 52 4.77 2.13 9.05
CA VAL A 52 3.31 2.30 8.85
C VAL A 52 3.01 3.68 8.26
N GLN A 53 3.62 4.72 8.79
CA GLN A 53 3.39 6.09 8.32
C GLN A 53 4.04 6.35 6.95
N VAL A 54 5.21 5.76 6.67
CA VAL A 54 5.84 5.78 5.34
C VAL A 54 4.94 5.07 4.31
N ALA A 55 4.33 3.93 4.66
CA ALA A 55 3.37 3.25 3.79
C ALA A 55 2.16 4.15 3.49
N GLY A 56 1.58 4.78 4.53
CA GLY A 56 0.50 5.76 4.37
C GLY A 56 0.91 6.93 3.46
N ARG A 57 2.14 7.44 3.63
CA ARG A 57 2.68 8.54 2.82
C ARG A 57 2.89 8.16 1.36
N VAL A 58 3.40 6.96 1.07
CA VAL A 58 3.53 6.42 -0.31
C VAL A 58 2.17 6.38 -1.02
N LEU A 59 1.10 6.08 -0.30
CA LEU A 59 -0.26 6.02 -0.85
C LEU A 59 -0.99 7.38 -0.85
N SER A 60 -0.43 8.42 -0.21
CA SER A 60 -1.13 9.69 0.03
C SER A 60 -1.46 10.50 -1.23
N GLU A 61 -0.76 10.26 -2.34
CA GLU A 61 -1.03 10.92 -3.63
C GLU A 61 -2.24 10.31 -4.37
N ILE A 62 -2.72 9.15 -3.93
CA ILE A 62 -3.86 8.48 -4.55
C ILE A 62 -5.13 9.29 -4.26
N THR A 63 -5.70 9.85 -5.32
CA THR A 63 -6.95 10.58 -5.23
C THR A 63 -8.14 9.62 -5.15
N ILE A 64 -8.84 9.67 -4.02
CA ILE A 64 -10.04 8.89 -3.73
C ILE A 64 -11.25 9.59 -4.35
N ARG A 65 -11.66 9.18 -5.54
CA ARG A 65 -12.89 9.67 -6.20
C ARG A 65 -13.76 8.49 -6.66
N GLY A 66 -14.93 8.34 -6.04
CA GLY A 66 -15.98 7.45 -6.53
C GLY A 66 -16.77 8.16 -7.63
N SER A 67 -16.91 7.53 -8.79
CA SER A 67 -17.67 8.09 -9.92
C SER A 67 -18.29 7.02 -10.83
N GLY A 68 -18.10 5.74 -10.52
CA GLY A 68 -18.58 4.62 -11.31
C GLY A 68 -19.26 3.55 -10.46
N SER A 69 -19.44 2.36 -11.04
CA SER A 69 -19.87 1.19 -10.29
C SER A 69 -18.77 0.74 -9.31
N PRO A 70 -19.12 0.04 -8.21
CA PRO A 70 -18.13 -0.40 -7.23
C PRO A 70 -17.00 -1.24 -7.86
N VAL A 71 -17.31 -2.13 -8.79
CA VAL A 71 -16.31 -2.91 -9.55
C VAL A 71 -15.36 -2.00 -10.34
N THR A 72 -15.89 -0.95 -10.97
CA THR A 72 -15.07 0.01 -11.75
C THR A 72 -14.13 0.80 -10.83
N ASP A 73 -14.63 1.26 -9.70
CA ASP A 73 -13.85 2.07 -8.76
C ASP A 73 -12.84 1.21 -7.98
N ILE A 74 -13.15 -0.05 -7.66
CA ILE A 74 -12.17 -1.02 -7.13
C ILE A 74 -11.03 -1.23 -8.12
N ARG A 75 -11.36 -1.46 -9.40
CA ARG A 75 -10.34 -1.63 -10.45
C ARG A 75 -9.43 -0.41 -10.56
N ARG A 76 -10.01 0.79 -10.54
CA ARG A 76 -9.25 2.06 -10.56
C ARG A 76 -8.35 2.18 -9.34
N LEU A 77 -8.86 1.87 -8.16
CA LEU A 77 -8.11 1.98 -6.91
C LEU A 77 -6.95 0.98 -6.86
N ALA A 78 -7.18 -0.28 -7.24
CA ALA A 78 -6.14 -1.31 -7.35
C ALA A 78 -5.02 -0.88 -8.32
N LYS A 79 -5.39 -0.32 -9.48
CA LYS A 79 -4.43 0.24 -10.46
C LYS A 79 -3.67 1.44 -9.90
N ALA A 80 -4.33 2.31 -9.14
CA ALA A 80 -3.71 3.47 -8.51
C ALA A 80 -2.70 3.07 -7.42
N ILE A 81 -3.05 2.10 -6.57
CA ILE A 81 -2.13 1.53 -5.57
C ILE A 81 -0.90 0.95 -6.28
N ARG A 82 -1.10 0.11 -7.30
CA ARG A 82 0.01 -0.44 -8.09
C ARG A 82 0.90 0.67 -8.66
N ALA A 83 0.31 1.71 -9.25
CA ALA A 83 1.05 2.81 -9.87
C ALA A 83 1.85 3.64 -8.85
N ALA A 84 1.32 3.84 -7.65
CA ALA A 84 2.02 4.56 -6.57
C ALA A 84 3.17 3.76 -5.97
N VAL A 85 2.99 2.45 -5.79
CA VAL A 85 3.96 1.59 -5.09
C VAL A 85 5.09 1.11 -6.00
N LEU A 86 4.79 0.75 -7.26
CA LEU A 86 5.76 0.18 -8.20
C LEU A 86 7.07 0.99 -8.39
N PRO A 87 7.07 2.34 -8.46
CA PRO A 87 8.30 3.11 -8.62
C PRO A 87 9.14 3.22 -7.34
N VAL A 88 8.60 2.87 -6.17
CA VAL A 88 9.30 2.98 -4.88
C VAL A 88 10.04 1.68 -4.59
N PRO A 89 11.38 1.66 -4.50
CA PRO A 89 12.15 0.47 -4.12
C PRO A 89 11.63 -0.11 -2.80
N ASP A 90 11.46 -1.44 -2.77
CA ASP A 90 10.90 -2.20 -1.64
C ASP A 90 9.52 -1.68 -1.17
N GLY A 91 8.83 -0.91 -2.04
CA GLY A 91 7.55 -0.29 -1.73
C GLY A 91 6.46 -1.31 -1.44
N SER A 92 6.47 -2.46 -2.13
CA SER A 92 5.52 -3.55 -1.84
C SER A 92 5.67 -4.03 -0.40
N ASP A 93 6.90 -4.18 0.08
CA ASP A 93 7.20 -4.74 1.40
C ASP A 93 6.85 -3.74 2.51
N VAL A 94 7.17 -2.46 2.29
CA VAL A 94 6.80 -1.39 3.24
C VAL A 94 5.29 -1.26 3.35
N VAL A 95 4.58 -1.25 2.21
CA VAL A 95 3.12 -1.13 2.20
C VAL A 95 2.44 -2.39 2.74
N ALA A 96 2.98 -3.58 2.46
CA ALA A 96 2.47 -4.83 3.03
C ALA A 96 2.65 -4.88 4.54
N LEU A 97 3.80 -4.45 5.06
CA LEU A 97 4.03 -4.34 6.50
C LEU A 97 3.09 -3.33 7.15
N GLY A 98 2.93 -2.15 6.53
CA GLY A 98 2.00 -1.12 6.98
C GLY A 98 0.57 -1.65 7.08
N TYR A 99 0.10 -2.33 6.03
CA TYR A 99 -1.22 -2.96 6.00
C TYR A 99 -1.37 -4.06 7.05
N ALA A 100 -0.36 -4.91 7.25
CA ALA A 100 -0.42 -6.00 8.23
C ALA A 100 -0.44 -5.51 9.68
N LEU A 101 0.27 -4.41 9.97
CA LEU A 101 0.30 -3.81 11.31
C LEU A 101 -0.95 -2.97 11.59
N ASP A 102 -1.44 -2.25 10.57
CA ASP A 102 -2.60 -1.38 10.67
C ASP A 102 -3.31 -1.27 9.29
N PRO A 103 -4.36 -2.08 9.05
CA PRO A 103 -5.16 -2.01 7.82
C PRO A 103 -5.86 -0.66 7.59
N ASP A 104 -5.92 0.20 8.62
CA ASP A 104 -6.55 1.52 8.59
C ASP A 104 -5.53 2.67 8.48
N SER A 105 -4.24 2.35 8.39
CA SER A 105 -3.14 3.31 8.25
C SER A 105 -3.18 4.17 6.99
N SER A 106 -4.02 3.82 6.00
CA SER A 106 -4.24 4.60 4.80
C SER A 106 -5.73 4.72 4.47
N PRO A 107 -6.23 5.94 4.16
CA PRO A 107 -7.60 6.14 3.65
C PRO A 107 -7.91 5.33 2.39
N VAL A 108 -6.87 4.98 1.62
CA VAL A 108 -6.98 4.17 0.40
C VAL A 108 -7.51 2.77 0.71
N PHE A 109 -6.99 2.11 1.76
CA PHE A 109 -7.48 0.80 2.18
C PHE A 109 -8.88 0.88 2.78
N GLY A 110 -9.17 1.93 3.55
CA GLY A 110 -10.53 2.21 4.02
C GLY A 110 -11.54 2.38 2.89
N GLN A 111 -11.19 3.08 1.81
CA GLN A 111 -12.03 3.21 0.63
C GLN A 111 -12.20 1.87 -0.09
N LEU A 112 -11.12 1.10 -0.28
CA LEU A 112 -11.18 -0.20 -0.93
C LEU A 112 -12.14 -1.13 -0.19
N ARG A 113 -11.98 -1.24 1.14
CA ARG A 113 -12.86 -2.04 2.00
C ARG A 113 -14.32 -1.60 1.92
N ARG A 114 -14.58 -0.28 1.87
CA ARG A 114 -15.93 0.26 1.69
C ARG A 114 -16.55 -0.21 0.36
N LEU A 115 -15.82 -0.08 -0.75
CA LEU A 115 -16.31 -0.49 -2.07
C LEU A 115 -16.52 -2.01 -2.16
N VAL A 116 -15.62 -2.79 -1.56
CA VAL A 116 -15.74 -4.26 -1.50
C VAL A 116 -16.96 -4.67 -0.67
N GLY A 117 -17.28 -3.93 0.40
CA GLY A 117 -18.48 -4.15 1.21
C GLY A 117 -19.81 -4.04 0.45
N GLU A 118 -19.82 -3.35 -0.69
CA GLU A 118 -20.98 -3.23 -1.57
C GLU A 118 -21.18 -4.47 -2.47
N LEU A 119 -20.16 -5.35 -2.58
CA LEU A 119 -20.13 -6.48 -3.50
C LEU A 119 -20.01 -7.84 -2.83
N ALA A 120 -19.21 -7.93 -1.77
CA ALA A 120 -18.79 -9.19 -1.17
C ALA A 120 -19.66 -9.60 0.02
N ALA A 121 -19.86 -10.91 0.19
CA ALA A 121 -20.41 -11.49 1.40
C ALA A 121 -19.46 -11.37 2.61
N ASP A 122 -18.15 -11.54 2.37
CA ASP A 122 -17.08 -11.32 3.34
C ASP A 122 -16.16 -10.19 2.83
N PRO A 123 -16.41 -8.94 3.24
CA PRO A 123 -15.63 -7.80 2.78
C PRO A 123 -14.17 -7.83 3.26
N GLY A 124 -13.88 -8.49 4.38
CA GLY A 124 -12.53 -8.58 4.94
C GLY A 124 -11.65 -9.44 4.05
N ALA A 125 -12.05 -10.69 3.84
CA ALA A 125 -11.31 -11.63 3.00
C ALA A 125 -11.19 -11.14 1.54
N ALA A 126 -12.23 -10.50 1.01
CA ALA A 126 -12.20 -9.93 -0.33
C ALA A 126 -11.25 -8.71 -0.44
N THR A 127 -11.16 -7.88 0.61
CA THR A 127 -10.20 -6.78 0.66
C THR A 127 -8.77 -7.31 0.72
N ASP A 128 -8.52 -8.28 1.60
CA ASP A 128 -7.21 -8.92 1.73
C ASP A 128 -6.76 -9.57 0.42
N LEU A 129 -7.65 -10.28 -0.26
CA LEU A 129 -7.37 -10.86 -1.59
C LEU A 129 -6.88 -9.80 -2.58
N LEU A 130 -7.58 -8.67 -2.66
CA LEU A 130 -7.22 -7.58 -3.58
C LEU A 130 -5.91 -6.89 -3.19
N VAL A 131 -5.71 -6.61 -1.91
CA VAL A 131 -4.48 -5.98 -1.40
C VAL A 131 -3.28 -6.90 -1.62
N HIS A 132 -3.39 -8.18 -1.25
CA HIS A 132 -2.32 -9.16 -1.45
C HIS A 132 -2.03 -9.39 -2.94
N HIS A 133 -3.04 -9.39 -3.82
CA HIS A 133 -2.82 -9.47 -5.26
C HIS A 133 -2.03 -8.27 -5.78
N VAL A 134 -2.44 -7.04 -5.40
CA VAL A 134 -1.74 -5.82 -5.83
C VAL A 134 -0.30 -5.80 -5.33
N LEU A 135 -0.09 -6.01 -4.03
CA LEU A 135 1.24 -5.92 -3.43
C LEU A 135 2.14 -7.08 -3.85
N GLY A 136 1.61 -8.30 -3.95
CA GLY A 136 2.33 -9.46 -4.45
C GLY A 136 2.75 -9.32 -5.91
N SER A 137 1.88 -8.77 -6.76
CA SER A 137 2.22 -8.48 -8.16
C SER A 137 3.29 -7.39 -8.29
N VAL A 138 3.25 -6.35 -7.44
CA VAL A 138 4.30 -5.32 -7.42
C VAL A 138 5.61 -5.90 -6.91
N GLY A 139 5.58 -6.69 -5.84
CA GLY A 139 6.77 -7.32 -5.26
C GLY A 139 7.46 -8.28 -6.22
N ASP A 140 6.70 -9.11 -6.94
CA ASP A 140 7.27 -9.95 -8.02
C ASP A 140 7.96 -9.09 -9.08
N GLU A 141 7.32 -8.03 -9.55
CA GLU A 141 7.91 -7.16 -10.58
C GLU A 141 9.17 -6.45 -10.07
N GLN A 142 9.18 -5.97 -8.82
CA GLN A 142 10.35 -5.33 -8.20
C GLN A 142 11.50 -6.32 -8.01
N ASN A 143 11.22 -7.53 -7.53
CA ASN A 143 12.22 -8.59 -7.36
C ASN A 143 12.84 -9.00 -8.71
N ARG A 144 12.02 -9.09 -9.77
CA ARG A 144 12.53 -9.35 -11.11
C ARG A 144 13.45 -8.24 -11.60
N ARG A 145 13.10 -6.96 -11.38
CA ARG A 145 13.99 -5.83 -11.73
C ARG A 145 15.31 -5.89 -10.96
N LEU A 146 15.26 -6.18 -9.66
CA LEU A 146 16.45 -6.30 -8.81
C LEU A 146 17.37 -7.43 -9.30
N ALA A 147 16.79 -8.52 -9.79
CA ALA A 147 17.51 -9.68 -10.34
C ALA A 147 17.88 -9.55 -11.83
N ASP A 148 17.68 -8.39 -12.45
CA ASP A 148 17.88 -8.14 -13.90
C ASP A 148 17.11 -9.13 -14.80
N LEU A 149 15.91 -9.54 -14.36
CA LEU A 149 15.01 -10.43 -15.08
C LEU A 149 13.97 -9.64 -15.90
N PRO A 150 13.50 -10.18 -17.04
CA PRO A 150 12.48 -9.51 -17.85
C PRO A 150 11.18 -9.25 -17.08
N THR A 151 10.63 -8.04 -17.15
CA THR A 151 9.32 -7.66 -16.58
C THR A 151 8.22 -7.47 -17.63
N ARG A 152 8.52 -7.78 -18.90
CA ARG A 152 7.54 -7.67 -19.99
C ARG A 152 6.32 -8.55 -19.66
N GLY A 153 5.13 -7.96 -19.74
CA GLY A 153 3.86 -8.64 -19.44
C GLY A 153 3.39 -8.54 -17.99
N ALA A 154 4.20 -8.02 -17.05
CA ALA A 154 3.81 -7.89 -15.64
C ALA A 154 2.51 -7.10 -15.46
N ALA A 155 2.34 -5.98 -16.19
CA ALA A 155 1.10 -5.20 -16.17
C ALA A 155 -0.13 -5.99 -16.69
N ALA A 156 0.05 -6.82 -17.72
CA ALA A 156 -1.03 -7.65 -18.25
C ALA A 156 -1.40 -8.79 -17.30
N ALA A 157 -0.41 -9.41 -16.66
CA ALA A 157 -0.62 -10.44 -15.64
C ALA A 157 -1.35 -9.87 -14.41
N PHE A 158 -0.95 -8.66 -13.97
CA PHE A 158 -1.65 -7.93 -12.91
C PHE A 158 -3.13 -7.69 -13.27
N ASP A 159 -3.40 -7.13 -14.45
CA ASP A 159 -4.75 -6.85 -14.91
C ASP A 159 -5.59 -8.12 -15.00
N HIS A 160 -5.03 -9.21 -15.53
CA HIS A 160 -5.73 -10.49 -15.61
C HIS A 160 -6.07 -11.06 -14.23
N GLY A 161 -5.11 -11.08 -13.30
CA GLY A 161 -5.36 -11.55 -11.93
C GLY A 161 -6.37 -10.69 -11.17
N LEU A 162 -6.39 -9.37 -11.44
CA LEU A 162 -7.37 -8.46 -10.86
C LEU A 162 -8.80 -8.78 -11.36
N GLU A 163 -8.97 -9.07 -12.65
CA GLU A 163 -10.28 -9.49 -13.18
C GLU A 163 -10.73 -10.84 -12.60
N LEU A 164 -9.81 -11.80 -12.40
CA LEU A 164 -10.12 -13.07 -11.74
C LEU A 164 -10.58 -12.86 -10.29
N ALA A 165 -9.89 -12.00 -9.53
CA ALA A 165 -10.28 -11.67 -8.16
C ALA A 165 -11.65 -10.98 -8.10
N LEU A 166 -11.90 -10.00 -8.98
CA LEU A 166 -13.19 -9.31 -9.07
C LEU A 166 -14.34 -10.26 -9.46
N ALA A 167 -14.10 -11.20 -10.37
CA ALA A 167 -15.07 -12.22 -10.74
C ALA A 167 -15.40 -13.14 -9.54
N ALA A 168 -14.40 -13.56 -8.76
CA ALA A 168 -14.61 -14.38 -7.57
C ALA A 168 -15.40 -13.64 -6.48
N ILE A 169 -15.08 -12.35 -6.26
CA ILE A 169 -15.76 -11.50 -5.28
C ILE A 169 -17.24 -11.32 -5.64
N THR A 170 -17.52 -11.05 -6.92
CA THR A 170 -18.90 -10.81 -7.40
C THR A 170 -19.73 -12.08 -7.53
N ALA A 171 -19.09 -13.25 -7.73
CA ALA A 171 -19.76 -14.54 -7.83
C ALA A 171 -20.20 -15.13 -6.48
N THR A 172 -19.76 -14.56 -5.36
CA THR A 172 -20.13 -15.02 -4.00
C THR A 172 -21.26 -14.14 -3.46
N PRO A 173 -22.55 -14.49 -3.66
CA PRO A 173 -23.66 -13.64 -3.26
C PRO A 173 -23.68 -13.43 -1.74
N GLN A 174 -24.00 -12.20 -1.32
CA GLN A 174 -24.33 -11.91 0.08
C GLN A 174 -25.46 -12.84 0.55
N PRO A 175 -25.36 -13.47 1.74
CA PRO A 175 -26.49 -14.17 2.31
C PRO A 175 -27.63 -13.16 2.47
N ARG A 176 -28.77 -13.40 1.80
CA ARG A 176 -29.94 -12.51 1.88
C ARG A 176 -30.29 -12.37 3.37
N SER A 177 -30.18 -11.17 3.91
CA SER A 177 -30.60 -10.87 5.27
C SER A 177 -32.06 -11.30 5.40
N ALA A 178 -32.33 -12.33 6.21
CA ALA A 178 -33.68 -12.70 6.58
C ALA A 178 -34.25 -11.56 7.44
N HIS A 179 -34.86 -10.57 6.80
CA HIS A 179 -35.77 -9.66 7.47
C HIS A 179 -37.06 -10.46 7.72
N GLY A 180 -37.18 -10.96 8.95
CA GLY A 180 -38.44 -11.38 9.56
C GLY A 180 -38.95 -10.29 10.51
#